data_AF-A0A831JZW4-F1
#
_entry.id   AF-A0A831JZW4-F1
#
_cell.length_a   1.000
_cell.length_b   1.000
_cell.length_c   1.000
_cell.angle_alpha   90.00
_cell.angle_beta   90.00
_cell.angle_gamma   90.00
#
_symmetry.space_group_name_H-M   'P 1'
#
loop_
_entity.id
_entity.type
_entity.pdbx_description
1 polymer ?
#
loop_
_entity_poly.entity_id
_entity_poly.type
_entity_poly.pdbx_seq_one_letter_code
_entity_poly.pdbx_strand_id
1 'polypeptide(L)' 'MGLKIGAQLIIWGKRAREDLSSVIKAVHEIGFEGIETSPTVLAEYGDWKQLLRNYGLSLVALHIGVG' A
#
# COMPACT_ATOMS: atom_id res chain seq x y z
N MET A 1 -17.67 -8.33 10.76
CA MET A 1 -16.29 -8.36 10.21
C MET A 1 -16.35 -9.14 8.91
N GLY A 2 -16.24 -8.45 7.77
CA GLY A 2 -16.17 -9.08 6.45
C GLY A 2 -14.72 -9.37 6.04
N LEU A 3 -14.55 -10.13 4.97
CA LEU A 3 -13.25 -10.33 4.33
C LEU A 3 -12.74 -8.97 3.81
N LYS A 4 -11.53 -8.56 4.23
CA LYS A 4 -10.89 -7.36 3.69
C LYS A 4 -10.12 -7.70 2.42
N ILE A 5 -10.32 -6.93 1.36
CA ILE A 5 -9.57 -7.10 0.11
C ILE A 5 -8.50 -6.02 0.01
N GLY A 6 -7.24 -6.43 -0.07
CA GLY A 6 -6.09 -5.54 -0.24
C GLY A 6 -5.39 -5.71 -1.59
N ALA A 7 -4.70 -4.66 -2.04
CA ALA A 7 -3.92 -4.67 -3.27
C ALA A 7 -2.43 -4.87 -2.99
N GLN A 8 -1.81 -5.87 -3.62
CA GLN A 8 -0.35 -5.97 -3.65
C GLN A 8 0.23 -4.90 -4.56
N LEU A 9 1.13 -4.07 -4.05
CA LEU A 9 1.62 -2.88 -4.76
C LEU A 9 2.56 -3.19 -5.93
N ILE A 10 2.90 -4.46 -6.16
CA ILE A 10 3.78 -4.92 -7.26
C ILE A 10 3.25 -4.52 -8.65
N ILE A 11 1.92 -4.44 -8.83
CA ILE A 11 1.32 -4.05 -10.11
C ILE A 11 1.62 -2.59 -10.50
N TRP A 12 2.02 -1.74 -9.54
CA TRP A 12 2.50 -0.38 -9.81
C TRP A 12 4.02 -0.31 -10.04
N GLY A 13 4.74 -1.43 -9.94
CA GLY A 13 6.18 -1.51 -10.16
C GLY A 13 6.97 -0.48 -9.34
N LYS A 14 7.94 0.19 -9.98
CA LYS A 14 8.79 1.21 -9.34
C LYS A 14 8.02 2.38 -8.74
N ARG A 15 6.83 2.71 -9.26
CA ARG A 15 6.02 3.82 -8.78
C ARG A 15 5.60 3.65 -7.32
N ALA A 16 5.41 2.41 -6.84
CA ALA A 16 5.13 2.15 -5.43
C ALA A 16 6.25 2.64 -4.50
N ARG A 17 7.50 2.67 -5.00
CA ARG A 17 8.68 3.18 -4.28
C ARG A 17 8.90 4.67 -4.51
N GLU A 18 8.75 5.13 -5.75
CA GLU A 18 9.03 6.52 -6.15
C GLU A 18 7.93 7.51 -5.76
N ASP A 19 6.67 7.06 -5.69
CA ASP A 19 5.51 7.88 -5.35
C ASP A 19 4.42 7.01 -4.70
N LEU A 20 4.69 6.57 -3.47
CA LEU A 20 3.75 5.78 -2.69
C LEU A 20 2.42 6.51 -2.49
N SER A 21 2.44 7.84 -2.30
CA SER A 21 1.23 8.64 -2.08
C SER A 21 0.21 8.51 -3.21
N SER A 22 0.63 8.64 -4.47
CA SER A 22 -0.30 8.53 -5.59
C SER A 22 -0.79 7.09 -5.80
N VAL A 23 0.02 6.09 -5.46
CA VAL A 23 -0.40 4.68 -5.47
C VAL A 23 -1.47 4.42 -4.40
N ILE A 24 -1.28 4.90 -3.17
CA ILE A 24 -2.28 4.77 -2.10
C ILE A 24 -3.60 5.44 -2.49
N LYS A 25 -3.55 6.64 -3.08
CA LYS A 25 -4.74 7.31 -3.60
C LYS A 25 -5.47 6.43 -4.64
N ALA A 26 -4.73 5.83 -5.58
CA ALA A 26 -5.33 4.95 -6.58
C ALA A 26 -5.96 3.69 -5.96
N VAL A 27 -5.30 3.06 -4.99
CA VAL A 27 -5.84 1.91 -4.24
C VAL A 27 -7.18 2.27 -3.58
N HIS A 28 -7.24 3.43 -2.94
CA HIS A 28 -8.47 3.96 -2.33
C HIS A 28 -9.56 4.21 -3.37
N GLU A 29 -9.25 4.87 -4.49
CA GLU A 29 -10.21 5.19 -5.56
C GLU A 29 -10.77 3.94 -6.24
N ILE A 30 -10.00 2.85 -6.31
CA ILE A 30 -10.47 1.54 -6.82
C ILE A 30 -11.42 0.85 -5.82
N GLY A 31 -11.35 1.20 -4.53
CA GLY A 31 -12.21 0.65 -3.48
C GLY A 31 -11.60 -0.54 -2.72
N PHE A 32 -10.28 -0.73 -2.79
CA PHE A 32 -9.61 -1.67 -1.89
C PHE A 32 -9.62 -1.16 -0.45
N GLU A 33 -9.53 -2.08 0.52
CA GLU A 33 -9.57 -1.79 1.96
C GLU A 33 -8.17 -1.81 2.61
N GLY A 34 -7.16 -2.17 1.82
CA GLY A 34 -5.79 -2.20 2.28
C GLY A 34 -4.76 -2.45 1.21
N ILE A 35 -3.51 -2.55 1.65
CA ILE A 35 -2.35 -2.77 0.79
C ILE A 35 -1.49 -3.92 1.30
N GLU A 36 -0.79 -4.55 0.38
CA GLU A 36 0.35 -5.41 0.64
C GLU A 36 1.57 -4.84 -0.08
N THR A 37 2.71 -4.72 0.63
CA THR A 37 3.95 -4.19 0.05
C THR A 37 5.18 -4.75 0.77
N SER A 38 6.37 -4.41 0.30
CA SER A 38 7.64 -4.77 0.96
C SER A 38 7.95 -3.83 2.12
N PRO A 39 8.66 -4.30 3.16
CA PRO A 39 9.18 -3.44 4.23
C PRO A 39 10.04 -2.28 3.72
N THR A 40 10.78 -2.49 2.62
CA THR A 40 11.67 -1.48 2.02
C THR A 40 10.89 -0.25 1.53
N VAL A 41 9.77 -0.45 0.84
CA VAL A 41 8.92 0.66 0.36
C VAL A 41 8.40 1.50 1.53
N LEU A 42 7.99 0.85 2.62
CA LEU A 42 7.50 1.54 3.81
C LEU A 42 8.60 2.31 4.53
N ALA A 43 9.80 1.71 4.65
CA ALA A 43 10.94 2.34 5.33
C ALA A 43 11.42 3.61 4.62
N GLU A 44 11.37 3.64 3.28
CA GLU A 44 11.82 4.79 2.49
C GLU A 44 10.83 5.96 2.50
N TYR A 45 9.54 5.70 2.67
CA TYR A 45 8.52 6.75 2.67
C TYR A 45 8.46 7.55 3.98
N GLY A 46 8.73 6.93 5.14
CA GLY A 46 8.58 7.56 6.46
C GLY A 46 7.23 7.27 7.11
N ASP A 47 6.37 8.27 7.31
CA ASP A 47 5.08 8.11 8.03
C ASP A 47 3.97 7.48 7.15
N TRP A 48 4.24 6.27 6.66
CA TRP A 48 3.29 5.48 5.88
C TRP A 48 2.02 5.15 6.68
N LYS A 49 2.09 5.10 8.01
CA LYS A 49 0.92 4.85 8.86
C LYS A 49 -0.08 5.99 8.76
N GLN A 50 0.39 7.24 8.80
CA GLN A 50 -0.49 8.39 8.59
C GLN A 50 -1.06 8.43 7.18
N LEU A 51 -0.25 8.10 6.17
CA LEU A 51 -0.72 8.01 4.78
C LEU A 51 -1.90 7.04 4.65
N LEU A 52 -1.77 5.81 5.16
CA LEU A 52 -2.85 4.83 5.10
C LEU A 52 -4.10 5.27 5.87
N ARG A 53 -3.92 5.85 7.06
CA ARG A 53 -5.03 6.40 7.86
C ARG A 53 -5.82 7.47 7.12
N ASN A 54 -5.14 8.37 6.39
CA ASN A 54 -5.79 9.44 5.64
C ASN A 54 -6.74 8.91 4.55
N TYR A 55 -6.50 7.70 4.04
CA TYR A 55 -7.30 7.05 3.01
C TYR A 55 -8.19 5.92 3.55
N GLY A 56 -8.25 5.72 4.87
CA GLY A 56 -9.01 4.62 5.49
C GLY A 56 -8.48 3.23 5.15
N LEU A 57 -7.22 3.14 4.68
CA LEU A 57 -6.59 1.89 4.27
C LEU A 57 -5.85 1.22 5.42
N SER A 58 -5.66 -0.09 5.32
CA SER A 58 -4.88 -0.89 6.26
C SER A 58 -3.71 -1.61 5.58
N LEU A 59 -2.63 -1.87 6.32
CA LEU A 59 -1.60 -2.81 5.87
C LEU A 59 -2.12 -4.22 6.15
N VAL A 60 -2.42 -5.00 5.11
CA VAL A 60 -3.02 -6.33 5.26
C VAL A 60 -2.00 -7.45 5.26
N ALA A 61 -0.86 -7.25 4.59
CA ALA A 61 0.26 -8.19 4.55
C ALA A 61 1.57 -7.47 4.19
N LEU A 62 2.69 -8.15 4.45
CA LEU A 62 4.00 -7.77 3.97
C LEU A 62 4.53 -8.92 3.11
N HIS A 63 5.06 -8.62 1.93
CA HIS A 63 5.82 -9.60 1.17
C HIS A 63 7.33 -9.43 1.44
N ILE A 64 8.02 -10.57 1.53
CA ILE A 64 9.48 -10.64 1.67
C ILE A 64 9.97 -11.53 0.53
N GLY A 65 10.26 -10.92 -0.60
CA GLY A 65 10.50 -11.63 -1.86
C GLY A 65 10.13 -10.75 -3.06
N VAL A 66 10.33 -11.27 -4.28
CA VAL A 66 10.50 -10.44 -5.50
C VAL A 66 9.31 -9.51 -5.78
N GLY A 67 9.67 -8.25 -6.01
CA GLY A 67 8.89 -7.20 -6.68
C GLY A 67 9.32 -7.00 -8.13
#